data_AF-A0A962VHU8-F1
#
_entry.id   AF-A0A962VHU8-F1
#
_cell.length_a   1.000
_cell.length_b   1.000
_cell.length_c   1.000
_cell.angle_alpha   90.00
_cell.angle_beta   90.00
_cell.angle_gamma   90.00
#
_symmetry.space_group_name_H-M   'P 1'
#
loop_
_entity.id
_entity.type
_entity.pdbx_description
1 polymer ?
#
loop_
_entity_poly.entity_id
_entity_poly.type
_entity_poly.pdbx_seq_one_letter_code
_entity_poly.pdbx_strand_id
1 'polypeptide(L)' 'MAAYNLIEHTYDVVVVGAGGAGLRATFGMAVKGLSTACITKVFPTRSHTVAA' A
#
# COMPACT_ATOMS: atom_id res chain seq x y z
N MET A 1 -3.52 -20.01 23.39
CA MET A 1 -3.09 -19.18 22.25
C MET A 1 -2.95 -17.76 22.78
N ALA A 2 -1.75 -17.17 22.82
CA ALA A 2 -1.63 -15.76 23.18
C ALA A 2 -2.28 -14.92 22.08
N ALA A 3 -3.11 -13.95 22.45
CA ALA A 3 -3.72 -13.03 21.48
C ALA A 3 -2.61 -12.22 20.79
N TYR A 4 -2.76 -11.96 19.50
CA TYR A 4 -1.83 -11.10 18.77
C TYR A 4 -1.90 -9.67 19.31
N ASN A 5 -0.75 -9.01 19.40
CA ASN A 5 -0.72 -7.59 19.66
C ASN A 5 -1.29 -6.86 18.43
N LEU A 6 -2.36 -6.07 18.63
CA LEU A 6 -3.04 -5.34 17.57
C LEU A 6 -2.48 -3.92 17.48
N ILE A 7 -2.15 -3.48 16.27
CA ILE A 7 -1.71 -2.12 15.99
C ILE A 7 -2.75 -1.51 15.05
N GLU A 8 -3.35 -0.39 15.47
CA GLU A 8 -4.40 0.30 14.72
C GLU A 8 -3.85 1.56 14.03
N HIS A 9 -4.25 1.76 12.78
CA HIS A 9 -3.86 2.93 11.99
C HIS A 9 -5.09 3.49 11.26
N THR A 10 -5.15 4.81 11.09
CA THR A 10 -6.23 5.49 10.35
C THR A 10 -5.65 6.28 9.19
N TYR A 11 -6.21 6.09 8.00
CA TYR A 11 -5.84 6.76 6.75
C TYR A 11 -7.11 7.04 5.94
N ASP A 12 -7.08 8.06 5.08
CA ASP A 12 -8.19 8.34 4.15
C ASP A 12 -8.28 7.25 3.08
N VAL A 13 -7.12 6.72 2.64
CA VAL A 13 -7.03 5.66 1.64
C VAL A 13 -5.97 4.64 2.03
N VAL A 14 -6.29 3.35 1.88
CA VAL A 14 -5.33 2.25 1.99
C VAL A 14 -5.29 1.47 0.68
N VAL A 15 -4.11 1.38 0.07
CA VAL A 15 -3.84 0.58 -1.12
C VAL A 15 -3.06 -0.66 -0.72
N VAL A 16 -3.58 -1.84 -1.06
CA VAL A 16 -2.93 -3.13 -0.80
C VAL A 16 -2.34 -3.67 -2.10
N GLY A 17 -1.01 -3.71 -2.17
CA GLY A 17 -0.22 -4.10 -3.34
C GLY A 17 0.51 -2.92 -3.97
N ALA A 18 1.82 -3.05 -4.19
CA ALA A 18 2.67 -2.02 -4.79
C ALA A 18 3.17 -2.40 -6.19
N GLY A 19 2.30 -2.98 -7.02
CA GLY A 19 2.52 -3.12 -8.46
C GLY A 19 2.30 -1.79 -9.20
N GLY A 20 2.37 -1.78 -10.54
CA GLY A 20 2.20 -0.54 -11.32
C GLY A 20 0.89 0.18 -11.04
N ALA A 21 -0.22 -0.57 -10.99
CA ALA A 21 -1.54 -0.03 -10.66
C ALA A 21 -1.61 0.50 -9.21
N GLY A 22 -1.07 -0.25 -8.26
CA GLY A 22 -1.07 0.13 -6.84
C GLY A 22 -0.25 1.38 -6.57
N LEU A 23 0.96 1.47 -7.12
CA LEU A 23 1.79 2.68 -7.03
C LEU A 23 1.12 3.88 -7.69
N ARG A 24 0.48 3.70 -8.85
CA ARG A 24 -0.25 4.79 -9.51
C ARG A 24 -1.43 5.28 -8.68
N ALA A 25 -2.20 4.37 -8.08
CA ALA A 25 -3.31 4.72 -7.19
C ALA A 25 -2.82 5.45 -5.94
N THR A 26 -1.83 4.90 -5.24
CA THR A 26 -1.22 5.50 -4.04
C THR A 26 -0.72 6.91 -4.31
N PHE A 27 0.08 7.09 -5.37
CA PHE A 27 0.63 8.41 -5.71
C PHE A 27 -0.48 9.38 -6.12
N GLY A 28 -1.48 8.92 -6.88
CA GLY A 28 -2.61 9.73 -7.27
C GLY A 28 -3.42 10.27 -6.09
N MET A 29 -3.59 9.48 -5.02
CA MET A 29 -4.30 9.92 -3.80
C MET A 29 -3.43 10.85 -2.95
N ALA A 30 -2.14 10.53 -2.80
CA ALA A 30 -1.21 11.40 -2.09
C ALA A 30 -1.10 12.80 -2.73
N VAL A 31 -1.05 12.88 -4.07
CA VAL A 31 -1.04 14.16 -4.81
C VAL A 31 -2.31 14.98 -4.61
N LYS A 32 -3.45 14.33 -4.30
CA LYS A 32 -4.70 15.02 -3.96
C LYS A 32 -4.77 15.47 -2.49
N GLY A 33 -3.68 15.28 -1.72
CA GLY A 33 -3.60 15.66 -0.32
C GLY A 33 -4.24 14.69 0.66
N LEU A 34 -4.60 13.48 0.20
CA LEU A 34 -5.19 12.45 1.08
C LEU A 34 -4.10 11.69 1.83
N SER A 35 -4.33 11.45 3.12
CA SER A 35 -3.51 10.56 3.94
C SER A 35 -3.62 9.14 3.40
N THR A 36 -2.57 8.66 2.74
CA THR A 36 -2.60 7.41 1.96
C THR A 36 -1.53 6.43 2.42
N ALA A 37 -1.92 5.20 2.74
CA ALA A 37 -1.01 4.11 3.05
C ALA A 37 -0.91 3.13 1.86
N CYS A 38 0.31 2.69 1.55
CA CYS A 38 0.56 1.61 0.59
C CYS A 38 1.19 0.42 1.30
N ILE A 39 0.45 -0.68 1.39
CA ILE A 39 0.89 -1.91 2.06
C ILE A 39 1.27 -2.93 1.00
N THR A 40 2.47 -3.47 1.08
CA THR A 40 2.94 -4.48 0.12
C THR A 40 3.76 -5.56 0.81
N LYS A 41 3.56 -6.80 0.36
CA LYS A 41 4.33 -7.97 0.84
C LYS A 41 5.77 -7.94 0.36
N VAL A 42 6.02 -7.38 -0.82
CA VAL A 42 7.33 -7.35 -1.47
C VAL A 42 7.75 -5.91 -1.71
N PHE A 43 9.06 -5.66 -1.79
CA PHE A 43 9.57 -4.36 -2.22
C PHE A 43 8.97 -4.01 -3.60
N PRO A 44 8.52 -2.75 -3.86
CA PRO A 44 7.67 -2.46 -5.02
C PRO A 44 8.22 -2.90 -6.38
N THR A 45 9.53 -2.77 -6.59
CA THR A 45 10.21 -3.20 -7.83
C THR A 45 10.41 -4.71 -7.96
N ARG A 46 9.87 -5.51 -7.03
CA ARG A 46 9.81 -6.98 -7.09
C ARG A 46 8.38 -7.49 -7.28
N SER A 47 7.45 -6.62 -7.65
CA SER A 47 6.08 -7.00 -8.02
C SER A 47 6.02 -7.63 -9.42
N HIS A 48 4.97 -8.40 -9.73
CA HIS A 48 4.86 -9.08 -11.03
C HIS A 48 4.81 -8.11 -12.22
N THR A 49 4.33 -6.87 -12.04
CA THR A 49 4.30 -5.86 -13.10
C THR A 49 5.68 -5.47 -13.60
N VAL A 50 6.76 -5.66 -12.81
CA VAL A 50 8.13 -5.40 -13.27
C VAL A 50 8.70 -6.54 -14.13
N ALA A 51 8.11 -7.73 -14.02
CA ALA A 51 8.53 -8.94 -14.72
C ALA A 51 7.71 -9.21 -15.98
N ALA A 52 6.67 -8.41 -16.23
CA ALA A 52 5.71 -8.55 -17.32
C ALA A 52 5.92 -7.47 -18.38
#